data_AF-A0A925J7N5-F1
#
_entry.id   AF-A0A925J7N5-F1
#
_cell.length_a   1.000
_cell.length_b   1.000
_cell.length_c   1.000
_cell.angle_alpha   90.00
_cell.angle_beta   90.00
_cell.angle_gamma   90.00
#
_symmetry.space_group_name_H-M   'P 1'
#
loop_
_entity.id
_entity.type
_entity.pdbx_description
1 polymer ?
#
loop_
_entity_poly.entity_id
_entity_poly.type
_entity_poly.pdbx_seq_one_letter_code
_entity_poly.pdbx_strand_id
1 'polypeptide(L)'
;GIESHLADAGYRYTFVDAHMVGAGAPAGVYGTLFGGEAERAILPEPDRGVGDLSPYRTWRIGADASGAPVAAFVRDPKASSRVWDRHGGYPGDGAYLEFHKQRWPGGLRLWRVTSRDGDLGGKLAYEPGVARLAARRHAHDFAAFLAATREPSGERARVVAAPFDTELFGHWWFEGPEFLRHVYAALPRHRDLRAVTAGEHLDSHGPGTPIHVTEGSWGRDGDFGMWMNDQVSWTWPIVWELEHRFWDLAPDALARDDLAPIVDQAARELLLLQASDWPFIMTTGAVEDYAARRFNGHAHDCRELIGLLSRALRGEGVERGVSLALDLQRRDDVFREIRPSIVRALEAPPS
;
A
#
# COMPACT_ATOMS: atom_id res chain seq x y z
N GLY A 1 -11.31 12.64 10.47
CA GLY A 1 -10.38 11.50 10.39
C GLY A 1 -9.49 11.66 9.16
N ILE A 2 -8.84 10.58 8.70
CA ILE A 2 -7.97 10.58 7.50
C ILE A 2 -8.71 11.13 6.27
N GLU A 3 -10.00 10.84 6.16
CA GLU A 3 -10.88 11.30 5.08
C GLU A 3 -10.97 12.83 4.96
N SER A 4 -10.82 13.57 6.07
CA SER A 4 -10.77 15.04 6.05
C SER A 4 -9.49 15.53 5.36
N HIS A 5 -8.33 14.96 5.73
CA HIS A 5 -7.05 15.31 5.09
C HIS A 5 -7.04 14.96 3.59
N LEU A 6 -7.67 13.84 3.21
CA LEU A 6 -7.83 13.47 1.80
C LEU A 6 -8.68 14.50 1.04
N ALA A 7 -9.81 14.94 1.63
CA ALA A 7 -10.68 15.95 1.04
C ALA A 7 -9.96 17.30 0.88
N ASP A 8 -9.24 17.76 1.91
CA ASP A 8 -8.50 19.02 1.90
C ASP A 8 -7.35 19.02 0.88
N ALA A 9 -6.77 17.85 0.62
CA ALA A 9 -5.77 17.65 -0.42
C ALA A 9 -6.39 17.53 -1.84
N GLY A 10 -7.72 17.47 -1.96
CA GLY A 10 -8.44 17.39 -3.23
C GLY A 10 -8.63 15.97 -3.78
N TYR A 11 -8.41 14.94 -2.97
CA TYR A 11 -8.68 13.56 -3.37
C TYR A 11 -10.19 13.28 -3.38
N ARG A 12 -10.67 12.64 -4.45
CA ARG A 12 -12.09 12.27 -4.60
C ARG A 12 -12.39 10.86 -4.09
N TYR A 13 -11.37 10.02 -3.92
CA TYR A 13 -11.55 8.63 -3.49
C TYR A 13 -10.29 8.00 -2.89
N THR A 14 -10.51 6.90 -2.19
CA THR A 14 -9.48 5.99 -1.66
C THR A 14 -9.96 4.54 -1.70
N PHE A 15 -9.14 3.61 -1.24
CA PHE A 15 -9.44 2.18 -1.14
C PHE A 15 -9.36 1.73 0.32
N VAL A 16 -10.30 0.88 0.74
CA VAL A 16 -10.37 0.31 2.09
C VAL A 16 -10.56 -1.20 2.01
N ASP A 17 -10.23 -1.91 3.09
CA ASP A 17 -10.48 -3.35 3.15
C ASP A 17 -11.94 -3.67 3.51
N ALA A 18 -12.41 -4.85 3.12
CA ALA A 18 -13.81 -5.27 3.29
C ALA A 18 -14.29 -5.23 4.74
N HIS A 19 -13.43 -5.57 5.70
CA HIS A 19 -13.78 -5.56 7.12
C HIS A 19 -14.02 -4.15 7.67
N MET A 20 -13.34 -3.14 7.11
CA MET A 20 -13.45 -1.75 7.58
C MET A 20 -14.82 -1.14 7.30
N VAL A 21 -15.61 -1.77 6.43
CA VAL A 21 -16.99 -1.39 6.10
C VAL A 21 -18.01 -2.46 6.54
N GLY A 22 -17.60 -3.43 7.36
CA GLY A 22 -18.45 -4.54 7.80
C GLY A 22 -18.91 -5.47 6.67
N ALA A 23 -18.22 -5.48 5.53
CA ALA A 23 -18.55 -6.27 4.34
C ALA A 23 -17.78 -7.60 4.25
N GLY A 24 -17.28 -8.10 5.39
CA GLY A 24 -16.51 -9.33 5.49
C GLY A 24 -15.53 -9.28 6.67
N ALA A 25 -14.80 -10.36 6.86
CA ALA A 25 -13.68 -10.39 7.80
C ALA A 25 -12.37 -9.95 7.11
N PRO A 26 -11.33 -9.57 7.88
CA PRO A 26 -10.06 -9.10 7.31
C PRO A 26 -9.42 -10.13 6.39
N ALA A 27 -8.94 -9.69 5.23
CA ALA A 27 -8.13 -10.55 4.36
C ALA A 27 -6.65 -10.39 4.77
N GLY A 28 -6.16 -11.32 5.59
CA GLY A 28 -4.77 -11.36 6.06
C GLY A 28 -3.79 -11.78 4.97
N VAL A 29 -3.47 -10.89 4.04
CA VAL A 29 -2.67 -11.23 2.86
C VAL A 29 -1.17 -11.35 3.14
N TYR A 30 -0.64 -10.59 4.10
CA TYR A 30 0.79 -10.58 4.41
C TYR A 30 1.28 -11.82 5.19
N GLY A 31 0.42 -12.47 5.97
CA GLY A 31 0.73 -13.78 6.56
C GLY A 31 1.02 -14.84 5.50
N THR A 32 0.36 -14.75 4.34
CA THR A 32 0.51 -15.75 3.26
C THR A 32 1.75 -15.57 2.39
N LEU A 33 2.25 -14.34 2.21
CA LEU A 33 3.42 -14.03 1.37
C LEU A 33 4.77 -14.21 2.07
N PHE A 34 4.86 -13.88 3.36
CA PHE A 34 6.14 -13.79 4.08
C PHE A 34 6.39 -14.95 5.05
N GLY A 35 5.79 -16.12 4.80
CA GLY A 35 6.14 -17.36 5.50
C GLY A 35 5.72 -17.42 6.97
N GLY A 36 4.86 -16.51 7.44
CA GLY A 36 4.15 -16.71 8.69
C GLY A 36 3.24 -17.92 8.57
N GLU A 37 3.07 -18.69 9.64
CA GLU A 37 2.00 -19.67 9.73
C GLU A 37 0.69 -18.90 9.56
N ALA A 38 0.15 -18.89 8.33
CA ALA A 38 -1.27 -18.68 8.14
C ALA A 38 -1.95 -19.91 8.72
N GLU A 39 -2.01 -20.00 10.06
CA GLU A 39 -3.08 -20.74 10.68
C GLU A 39 -4.35 -20.28 9.97
N ARG A 40 -5.18 -21.24 9.59
CA ARG A 40 -6.54 -20.95 9.16
C ARG A 40 -7.17 -20.14 10.28
N ALA A 41 -7.12 -18.82 10.19
CA ALA A 41 -8.03 -17.97 10.91
C ALA A 41 -9.39 -18.39 10.36
N ILE A 42 -10.06 -19.26 11.10
CA ILE A 42 -11.50 -19.41 11.01
C ILE A 42 -11.98 -18.03 11.46
N LEU A 43 -12.10 -17.14 10.49
CA LEU A 43 -12.56 -15.79 10.72
C LEU A 43 -13.98 -15.93 11.28
N PRO A 44 -14.28 -15.32 12.44
CA PRO A 44 -15.64 -15.35 12.96
C PRO A 44 -16.58 -14.84 11.87
N GLU A 45 -17.67 -15.57 11.61
CA GLU A 45 -18.72 -15.03 10.74
C GLU A 45 -19.14 -13.67 11.30
N PRO A 46 -19.22 -12.62 10.46
CA PRO A 46 -19.70 -11.34 10.93
C PRO A 46 -21.07 -11.54 11.58
N ASP A 47 -21.28 -10.86 12.70
CA ASP A 47 -22.53 -10.90 13.44
C ASP A 47 -23.68 -10.66 12.45
N ARG A 48 -24.63 -11.60 12.42
CA ARG A 48 -25.72 -11.63 11.43
C ARG A 48 -26.66 -10.48 11.73
N GLY A 49 -26.36 -9.30 11.18
CA GLY A 49 -27.09 -8.11 11.59
C GLY A 49 -26.97 -6.85 10.75
N VAL A 50 -26.54 -6.85 9.48
CA VAL A 50 -26.86 -5.73 8.56
C VAL A 50 -26.91 -6.22 7.11
N GLY A 51 -28.11 -6.44 6.57
CA GLY A 51 -28.34 -6.98 5.22
C GLY A 51 -27.94 -6.08 4.04
N ASP A 52 -27.18 -5.00 4.28
CA ASP A 52 -26.86 -4.00 3.26
C ASP A 52 -25.35 -3.81 3.01
N LEU A 53 -24.42 -4.25 3.86
CA LEU A 53 -23.00 -3.93 3.66
C LEU A 53 -22.36 -4.83 2.57
N SER A 54 -21.60 -4.22 1.65
CA SER A 54 -21.09 -4.91 0.47
C SER A 54 -19.79 -4.30 -0.05
N PRO A 55 -18.83 -5.12 -0.54
CA PRO A 55 -17.63 -4.61 -1.19
C PRO A 55 -17.88 -4.18 -2.64
N TYR A 56 -19.10 -4.38 -3.17
CA TYR A 56 -19.39 -4.25 -4.59
C TYR A 56 -20.02 -2.91 -5.00
N ARG A 57 -19.90 -1.91 -4.12
CA ARG A 57 -20.35 -0.54 -4.32
C ARG A 57 -19.37 0.46 -3.69
N THR A 58 -19.46 1.71 -4.12
CA THR A 58 -18.76 2.82 -3.50
C THR A 58 -19.49 3.28 -2.25
N TRP A 59 -18.72 3.73 -1.26
CA TRP A 59 -19.23 4.31 -0.03
C TRP A 59 -18.71 5.71 0.16
N ARG A 60 -19.55 6.62 0.63
CA ARG A 60 -19.16 7.99 0.94
C ARG A 60 -18.63 8.05 2.36
N ILE A 61 -17.38 8.47 2.51
CA ILE A 61 -16.69 8.63 3.80
C ILE A 61 -16.44 10.12 4.06
N GLY A 62 -16.52 10.52 5.33
CA GLY A 62 -16.36 11.91 5.76
C GLY A 62 -17.66 12.73 5.72
N ALA A 63 -17.70 13.80 6.52
CA ALA A 63 -18.89 14.61 6.75
C ALA A 63 -19.06 15.79 5.78
N ASP A 64 -20.32 16.18 5.69
CA ASP A 64 -21.09 16.98 4.76
C ASP A 64 -21.15 18.49 5.10
N ALA A 65 -20.30 18.99 6.01
CA ALA A 65 -20.40 20.36 6.53
C ALA A 65 -19.45 21.40 5.90
N SER A 66 -18.41 21.00 5.15
CA SER A 66 -17.54 21.94 4.42
C SER A 66 -16.61 21.31 3.37
N GLY A 67 -16.38 19.99 3.41
CA GLY A 67 -15.49 19.28 2.49
C GLY A 67 -16.21 18.55 1.35
N ALA A 68 -15.52 18.36 0.23
CA ALA A 68 -16.00 17.48 -0.83
C ALA A 68 -15.97 16.01 -0.33
N PRO A 69 -17.04 15.23 -0.53
CA PRO A 69 -17.08 13.85 -0.05
C PRO A 69 -16.04 12.97 -0.74
N VAL A 70 -15.33 12.15 0.04
CA VAL A 70 -14.39 11.15 -0.47
C VAL A 70 -15.13 9.82 -0.62
N ALA A 71 -14.94 9.15 -1.76
CA ALA A 71 -15.48 7.81 -1.97
C ALA A 71 -14.49 6.72 -1.54
N ALA A 72 -14.96 5.68 -0.86
CA ALA A 72 -14.21 4.48 -0.54
C ALA A 72 -14.62 3.36 -1.50
N PHE A 73 -13.64 2.84 -2.24
CA PHE A 73 -13.74 1.56 -2.94
C PHE A 73 -13.29 0.45 -2.00
N VAL A 74 -14.03 -0.65 -1.99
CA VAL A 74 -13.78 -1.73 -1.03
C VAL A 74 -13.10 -2.89 -1.76
N ARG A 75 -11.98 -3.36 -1.22
CA ARG A 75 -11.29 -4.55 -1.75
C ARG A 75 -12.24 -5.74 -1.77
N ASP A 76 -12.42 -6.37 -2.93
CA ASP A 76 -13.20 -7.61 -3.05
C ASP A 76 -12.37 -8.79 -2.52
N PRO A 77 -12.76 -9.41 -1.40
CA PRO A 77 -12.01 -10.53 -0.84
C PRO A 77 -12.02 -11.74 -1.77
N LYS A 78 -13.09 -11.92 -2.57
CA LYS A 78 -13.21 -13.09 -3.46
C LYS A 78 -12.31 -12.96 -4.68
N ALA A 79 -12.31 -11.80 -5.36
CA ALA A 79 -11.34 -11.53 -6.42
C ALA A 79 -9.89 -11.58 -5.90
N SER A 80 -9.64 -11.02 -4.71
CA SER A 80 -8.31 -11.04 -4.10
C SER A 80 -7.80 -12.46 -3.87
N SER A 81 -8.65 -13.34 -3.30
CA SER A 81 -8.32 -14.74 -3.04
C SER A 81 -7.98 -15.53 -4.32
N ARG A 82 -8.62 -15.24 -5.46
CA ARG A 82 -8.29 -15.90 -6.75
C ARG A 82 -6.83 -15.70 -7.18
N VAL A 83 -6.21 -14.61 -6.74
CA VAL A 83 -4.83 -14.28 -7.09
C VAL A 83 -3.87 -14.54 -5.93
N TRP A 84 -4.20 -14.08 -4.71
CA TRP A 84 -3.28 -14.12 -3.56
C TRP A 84 -3.38 -15.37 -2.69
N ASP A 85 -4.37 -16.25 -2.89
CA ASP A 85 -4.44 -17.47 -2.08
C ASP A 85 -3.23 -18.37 -2.35
N ARG A 86 -2.46 -18.66 -1.31
CA ARG A 86 -1.29 -19.55 -1.36
C ARG A 86 -1.66 -20.94 -1.90
N HIS A 87 -2.83 -21.47 -1.52
CA HIS A 87 -3.20 -22.85 -1.81
C HIS A 87 -4.00 -23.01 -3.11
N GLY A 88 -4.79 -22.00 -3.51
CA GLY A 88 -5.66 -22.04 -4.68
C GLY A 88 -5.46 -20.92 -5.71
N GLY A 89 -4.68 -19.88 -5.40
CA GLY A 89 -4.50 -18.72 -6.28
C GLY A 89 -3.74 -19.05 -7.56
N TYR A 90 -3.99 -18.30 -8.64
CA TYR A 90 -3.38 -18.55 -9.96
C TYR A 90 -1.85 -18.62 -9.95
N PRO A 91 -1.09 -17.74 -9.25
CA PRO A 91 0.38 -17.75 -9.28
C PRO A 91 1.02 -19.07 -8.87
N GLY A 92 0.32 -19.91 -8.09
CA GLY A 92 0.78 -21.24 -7.70
C GLY A 92 0.57 -22.35 -8.74
N ASP A 93 0.13 -22.05 -9.95
CA ASP A 93 -0.01 -23.04 -11.02
C ASP A 93 1.37 -23.62 -11.39
N GLY A 94 1.43 -24.96 -11.50
CA GLY A 94 2.66 -25.69 -11.79
C GLY A 94 3.33 -25.34 -13.12
N ALA A 95 2.64 -24.66 -14.05
CA ALA A 95 3.18 -24.18 -15.31
C ALA A 95 4.00 -22.89 -15.21
N TYR A 96 3.78 -22.08 -14.16
CA TYR A 96 4.42 -20.76 -14.04
C TYR A 96 5.86 -20.82 -13.57
N LEU A 97 6.61 -19.76 -13.85
CA LEU A 97 8.01 -19.65 -13.48
C LEU A 97 8.18 -19.70 -11.94
N GLU A 98 9.05 -20.57 -11.45
CA GLU A 98 9.38 -20.69 -10.04
C GLU A 98 10.26 -19.51 -9.61
N PHE A 99 9.78 -18.74 -8.63
CA PHE A 99 10.46 -17.55 -8.14
C PHE A 99 11.71 -17.88 -7.34
N HIS A 100 11.63 -18.91 -6.48
CA HIS A 100 12.65 -19.17 -5.47
C HIS A 100 13.83 -20.00 -6.00
N LYS A 101 13.66 -20.71 -7.12
CA LYS A 101 14.72 -21.54 -7.72
C LYS A 101 15.52 -20.76 -8.74
N GLN A 102 16.73 -20.37 -8.36
CA GLN A 102 17.65 -19.60 -9.20
C GLN A 102 18.90 -20.41 -9.54
N ARG A 103 19.37 -20.26 -10.79
CA ARG A 103 20.63 -20.85 -11.25
C ARG A 103 21.80 -19.98 -10.79
N TRP A 104 22.75 -20.58 -10.09
CA TRP A 104 24.04 -19.95 -9.80
C TRP A 104 25.11 -20.40 -10.80
N PRO A 105 25.99 -19.50 -11.28
CA PRO A 105 25.95 -18.04 -11.13
C PRO A 105 24.90 -17.37 -12.03
N GLY A 106 24.47 -16.16 -11.65
CA GLY A 106 23.67 -15.25 -12.49
C GLY A 106 22.19 -15.08 -12.12
N GLY A 107 21.66 -15.85 -11.16
CA GLY A 107 20.33 -15.62 -10.59
C GLY A 107 19.15 -15.90 -11.54
N LEU A 108 19.40 -16.53 -12.70
CA LEU A 108 18.34 -16.81 -13.68
C LEU A 108 17.36 -17.87 -13.16
N ARG A 109 16.08 -17.60 -13.32
CA ARG A 109 14.98 -18.53 -13.02
C ARG A 109 14.68 -19.36 -14.28
N LEU A 110 14.84 -20.68 -14.20
CA LEU A 110 14.76 -21.60 -15.35
C LEU A 110 13.79 -22.77 -15.13
N TRP A 111 13.08 -22.78 -14.00
CA TRP A 111 12.20 -23.88 -13.60
C TRP A 111 10.78 -23.37 -13.42
N ARG A 112 9.82 -24.28 -13.51
CA ARG A 112 8.42 -24.00 -13.21
C ARG A 112 8.05 -24.48 -11.82
N VAL A 113 7.01 -23.89 -11.24
CA VAL A 113 6.47 -24.22 -9.91
C VAL A 113 6.25 -25.72 -9.77
N THR A 114 5.83 -26.42 -10.83
CA THR A 114 5.65 -27.88 -10.91
C THR A 114 4.55 -28.42 -9.97
N SER A 115 4.74 -28.27 -8.68
CA SER A 115 3.78 -28.51 -7.60
C SER A 115 3.96 -27.46 -6.51
N ARG A 116 2.87 -27.14 -5.80
CA ARG A 116 2.86 -26.15 -4.71
C ARG A 116 3.61 -26.64 -3.48
N ASP A 117 3.55 -27.94 -3.20
CA ASP A 117 4.11 -28.56 -1.99
C ASP A 117 5.43 -29.33 -2.25
N GLY A 118 6.01 -29.20 -3.44
CA GLY A 118 7.24 -29.91 -3.82
C GLY A 118 8.51 -29.16 -3.44
N ASP A 119 9.56 -29.93 -3.08
CA ASP A 119 10.90 -29.40 -2.89
C ASP A 119 11.49 -28.75 -4.17
N LEU A 120 12.41 -27.80 -3.99
CA LEU A 120 13.13 -27.14 -5.07
C LEU A 120 13.89 -28.13 -5.95
N GLY A 121 14.38 -29.25 -5.41
CA GLY A 121 15.06 -30.29 -6.19
C GLY A 121 14.18 -30.90 -7.29
N GLY A 122 12.88 -31.06 -7.05
CA GLY A 122 11.93 -31.70 -7.95
C GLY A 122 11.31 -30.81 -9.03
N LYS A 123 11.63 -29.51 -9.04
CA LYS A 123 11.07 -28.54 -10.00
C LYS A 123 11.53 -28.85 -11.43
N LEU A 124 10.59 -28.93 -12.36
CA LEU A 124 10.82 -29.20 -13.78
C LEU A 124 11.21 -27.94 -14.55
N ALA A 125 11.76 -28.12 -15.76
CA ALA A 125 12.16 -27.01 -16.62
C ALA A 125 10.96 -26.11 -16.97
N TYR A 126 11.22 -24.80 -17.06
CA TYR A 126 10.22 -23.82 -17.45
C TYR A 126 9.91 -23.92 -18.95
N GLU A 127 8.62 -23.91 -19.29
CA GLU A 127 8.13 -24.00 -20.67
C GLU A 127 7.27 -22.76 -21.00
N PRO A 128 7.84 -21.72 -21.64
CA PRO A 128 7.14 -20.45 -21.85
C PRO A 128 5.82 -20.56 -22.64
N GLY A 129 5.69 -21.57 -23.50
CA GLY A 129 4.45 -21.82 -24.24
C GLY A 129 3.31 -22.30 -23.33
N VAL A 130 3.62 -23.22 -22.42
CA VAL A 130 2.64 -23.79 -21.46
C VAL A 130 2.19 -22.73 -20.46
N ALA A 131 3.14 -21.94 -19.94
CA ALA A 131 2.86 -20.85 -19.01
C ALA A 131 1.95 -19.78 -19.64
N ARG A 132 2.19 -19.40 -20.90
CA ARG A 132 1.32 -18.47 -21.64
C ARG A 132 -0.10 -19.01 -21.82
N LEU A 133 -0.27 -20.30 -22.11
CA LEU A 133 -1.59 -20.92 -22.19
C LEU A 133 -2.31 -20.95 -20.83
N ALA A 134 -1.58 -21.21 -19.74
CA ALA A 134 -2.13 -21.14 -18.39
C ALA A 134 -2.58 -19.72 -18.02
N ALA A 135 -1.74 -18.69 -18.27
CA ALA A 135 -2.09 -17.28 -18.08
C ALA A 135 -3.37 -16.88 -18.83
N ARG A 136 -3.49 -17.29 -20.09
CA ARG A 136 -4.71 -17.04 -20.87
C ARG A 136 -5.93 -17.72 -20.27
N ARG A 137 -5.83 -18.99 -19.85
CA ARG A 137 -6.93 -19.74 -19.22
C ARG A 137 -7.37 -19.07 -17.92
N HIS A 138 -6.44 -18.73 -17.03
CA HIS A 138 -6.75 -18.06 -15.77
C HIS A 138 -7.34 -16.68 -15.98
N ALA A 139 -6.89 -15.94 -16.98
CA ALA A 139 -7.47 -14.64 -17.33
C ALA A 139 -8.94 -14.74 -17.78
N HIS A 140 -9.27 -15.77 -18.58
CA HIS A 140 -10.66 -16.04 -18.97
C HIS A 140 -11.51 -16.47 -17.77
N ASP A 141 -10.98 -17.32 -16.90
CA ASP A 141 -11.64 -17.72 -15.65
C ASP A 141 -11.93 -16.51 -14.76
N PHE A 142 -10.93 -15.65 -14.57
CA PHE A 142 -11.06 -14.44 -13.75
C PHE A 142 -12.08 -13.45 -14.34
N ALA A 143 -12.06 -13.22 -15.66
CA ALA A 143 -13.05 -12.36 -16.33
C ALA A 143 -14.49 -12.93 -16.19
N ALA A 144 -14.66 -14.24 -16.34
CA ALA A 144 -15.94 -14.90 -16.14
C ALA A 144 -16.41 -14.82 -14.68
N PHE A 145 -15.48 -14.98 -13.73
CA PHE A 145 -15.73 -14.79 -12.30
C PHE A 145 -16.24 -13.37 -12.02
N LEU A 146 -15.53 -12.33 -12.49
CA LEU A 146 -15.94 -10.93 -12.30
C LEU A 146 -17.33 -10.64 -12.89
N ALA A 147 -17.65 -11.21 -14.06
CA ALA A 147 -18.97 -11.06 -14.68
C ALA A 147 -20.10 -11.77 -13.92
N ALA A 148 -19.75 -12.83 -13.18
CA ALA A 148 -20.67 -13.59 -12.35
C ALA A 148 -20.84 -13.00 -10.94
N THR A 149 -19.97 -12.06 -10.51
CA THR A 149 -20.05 -11.44 -9.18
C THR A 149 -21.38 -10.73 -8.97
N ARG A 150 -21.95 -10.92 -7.77
CA ARG A 150 -23.24 -10.39 -7.32
C ARG A 150 -23.11 -9.78 -5.93
N GLU A 151 -23.93 -8.77 -5.67
CA GLU A 151 -24.22 -8.22 -4.35
C GLU A 151 -24.84 -9.31 -3.44
N PRO A 152 -24.77 -9.15 -2.10
CA PRO A 152 -25.49 -10.03 -1.18
C PRO A 152 -27.00 -10.10 -1.43
N SER A 153 -27.59 -9.01 -1.96
CA SER A 153 -29.00 -8.93 -2.38
C SER A 153 -29.33 -9.80 -3.60
N GLY A 154 -28.33 -10.37 -4.27
CA GLY A 154 -28.48 -11.11 -5.53
C GLY A 154 -28.45 -10.23 -6.77
N GLU A 155 -28.47 -8.91 -6.61
CA GLU A 155 -28.25 -7.96 -7.70
C GLU A 155 -26.82 -8.04 -8.25
N ARG A 156 -26.60 -7.48 -9.43
CA ARG A 156 -25.24 -7.42 -9.99
C ARG A 156 -24.38 -6.43 -9.20
N ALA A 157 -23.12 -6.81 -9.00
CA ALA A 157 -22.12 -5.91 -8.43
C ALA A 157 -22.06 -4.61 -9.24
N ARG A 158 -22.09 -3.46 -8.56
CA ARG A 158 -21.98 -2.15 -9.21
C ARG A 158 -20.54 -1.81 -9.59
N VAL A 159 -19.59 -2.25 -8.76
CA VAL A 159 -18.16 -2.17 -9.01
C VAL A 159 -17.46 -3.34 -8.32
N VAL A 160 -16.34 -3.81 -8.87
CA VAL A 160 -15.46 -4.76 -8.20
C VAL A 160 -14.07 -4.14 -8.16
N ALA A 161 -13.58 -3.82 -6.97
CA ALA A 161 -12.22 -3.32 -6.78
C ALA A 161 -11.30 -4.47 -6.31
N ALA A 162 -10.28 -4.78 -7.09
CA ALA A 162 -9.29 -5.82 -6.76
C ALA A 162 -7.88 -5.19 -6.76
N PRO A 163 -7.52 -4.44 -5.70
CA PRO A 163 -6.19 -3.87 -5.54
C PRO A 163 -5.16 -4.96 -5.24
N PHE A 164 -3.97 -4.81 -5.82
CA PHE A 164 -2.84 -5.74 -5.67
C PHE A 164 -1.53 -4.94 -5.70
N ASP A 165 -0.51 -5.42 -5.00
CA ASP A 165 0.86 -4.91 -5.14
C ASP A 165 1.34 -5.09 -6.58
N THR A 166 1.94 -4.04 -7.16
CA THR A 166 2.26 -4.02 -8.60
C THR A 166 3.33 -5.05 -8.94
N GLU A 167 4.30 -5.24 -8.05
CA GLU A 167 5.41 -6.19 -8.18
C GLU A 167 4.91 -7.64 -8.23
N LEU A 168 3.67 -7.92 -7.80
CA LEU A 168 3.08 -9.24 -8.03
C LEU A 168 3.13 -9.60 -9.51
N PHE A 169 2.79 -8.66 -10.39
CA PHE A 169 2.69 -8.92 -11.82
C PHE A 169 4.02 -8.68 -12.53
N GLY A 170 4.82 -9.74 -12.66
CA GLY A 170 6.03 -9.79 -13.46
C GLY A 170 7.29 -10.06 -12.62
N HIS A 171 7.28 -9.67 -11.35
CA HIS A 171 8.36 -10.00 -10.42
C HIS A 171 8.06 -11.30 -9.67
N TRP A 172 7.08 -11.31 -8.77
CA TRP A 172 6.70 -12.49 -7.98
C TRP A 172 6.00 -13.55 -8.85
N TRP A 173 5.02 -13.13 -9.64
CA TRP A 173 4.36 -13.93 -10.65
C TRP A 173 4.77 -13.45 -12.04
N PHE A 174 5.72 -14.15 -12.66
CA PHE A 174 6.36 -13.74 -13.90
C PHE A 174 5.36 -13.52 -15.05
N GLU A 175 4.35 -14.39 -15.17
CA GLU A 175 3.31 -14.30 -16.20
C GLU A 175 2.18 -13.32 -15.88
N GLY A 176 2.25 -12.61 -14.74
CA GLY A 176 1.24 -11.66 -14.31
C GLY A 176 0.89 -10.58 -15.36
N PRO A 177 1.85 -9.96 -16.08
CA PRO A 177 1.53 -8.99 -17.13
C PRO A 177 0.77 -9.63 -18.31
N GLU A 178 1.12 -10.86 -18.68
CA GLU A 178 0.39 -11.62 -19.72
C GLU A 178 -1.02 -11.98 -19.27
N PHE A 179 -1.18 -12.35 -18.00
CA PHE A 179 -2.50 -12.55 -17.39
C PHE A 179 -3.34 -11.27 -17.47
N LEU A 180 -2.82 -10.12 -17.01
CA LEU A 180 -3.55 -8.84 -17.05
C LEU A 180 -3.95 -8.48 -18.49
N ARG A 181 -3.03 -8.59 -19.45
CA ARG A 181 -3.31 -8.37 -20.87
C ARG A 181 -4.48 -9.25 -21.34
N HIS A 182 -4.48 -10.52 -20.96
CA HIS A 182 -5.55 -11.45 -21.33
C HIS A 182 -6.86 -11.18 -20.60
N VAL A 183 -6.85 -10.70 -19.35
CA VAL A 183 -8.05 -10.31 -18.61
C VAL A 183 -8.73 -9.19 -19.36
N TYR A 184 -8.02 -8.08 -19.63
CA TYR A 184 -8.59 -6.94 -20.37
C TYR A 184 -9.04 -7.31 -21.79
N ALA A 185 -8.38 -8.24 -22.46
CA ALA A 185 -8.83 -8.76 -23.76
C ALA A 185 -10.06 -9.68 -23.66
N ALA A 186 -10.33 -10.26 -22.48
CA ALA A 186 -11.48 -11.11 -22.23
C ALA A 186 -12.73 -10.32 -21.81
N LEU A 187 -12.58 -9.23 -21.06
CA LEU A 187 -13.69 -8.42 -20.53
C LEU A 187 -14.77 -8.05 -21.56
N PRO A 188 -14.45 -7.60 -22.79
CA PRO A 188 -15.48 -7.22 -23.78
C PRO A 188 -16.42 -8.35 -24.21
N ARG A 189 -16.10 -9.61 -23.92
CA ARG A 189 -17.00 -10.76 -24.17
C ARG A 189 -18.17 -10.81 -23.18
N HIS A 190 -18.06 -10.09 -22.06
CA HIS A 190 -19.07 -10.02 -21.01
C HIS A 190 -19.80 -8.67 -21.12
N ARG A 191 -20.97 -8.67 -21.77
CA ARG A 191 -21.72 -7.43 -22.08
C ARG A 191 -22.02 -6.54 -20.88
N ASP A 192 -22.18 -7.15 -19.71
CA ASP A 192 -22.55 -6.47 -18.47
C ASP A 192 -21.32 -6.10 -17.60
N LEU A 193 -20.11 -6.20 -18.14
CA LEU A 193 -18.87 -5.92 -17.43
C LEU A 193 -17.99 -4.97 -18.25
N ARG A 194 -17.53 -3.89 -17.61
CA ARG A 194 -16.67 -2.90 -18.23
C ARG A 194 -15.55 -2.52 -17.28
N ALA A 195 -14.31 -2.56 -17.77
CA ALA A 195 -13.19 -1.96 -17.07
C ALA A 195 -13.31 -0.43 -17.11
N VAL A 196 -13.16 0.20 -15.96
CA VAL A 196 -13.18 1.65 -15.78
C VAL A 196 -12.12 2.04 -14.77
N THR A 197 -11.66 3.27 -14.85
CA THR A 197 -10.94 3.91 -13.75
C THR A 197 -11.90 4.22 -12.60
N ALA A 198 -11.36 4.37 -11.39
CA ALA A 198 -12.14 4.81 -10.23
C ALA A 198 -12.81 6.17 -10.49
N GLY A 199 -12.09 7.12 -11.12
CA GLY A 199 -12.65 8.42 -11.52
C GLY A 199 -13.85 8.32 -12.45
N GLU A 200 -13.76 7.53 -13.53
CA GLU A 200 -14.88 7.32 -14.46
C GLU A 200 -16.09 6.66 -13.79
N HIS A 201 -15.86 5.76 -12.83
CA HIS A 201 -16.95 5.17 -12.05
C HIS A 201 -17.66 6.25 -11.21
N LEU A 202 -16.91 7.10 -10.53
CA LEU A 202 -17.48 8.18 -9.71
C LEU A 202 -18.20 9.24 -10.54
N ASP A 203 -17.66 9.60 -11.69
CA ASP A 203 -18.29 10.57 -12.59
C ASP A 203 -19.66 10.06 -13.10
N SER A 204 -19.86 8.74 -13.15
CA SER A 204 -21.10 8.11 -13.62
C SER A 204 -22.07 7.67 -12.51
N HIS A 205 -21.58 7.35 -11.31
CA HIS A 205 -22.40 6.76 -10.23
C HIS A 205 -22.38 7.56 -8.92
N GLY A 206 -21.52 8.59 -8.82
CA GLY A 206 -21.31 9.36 -7.60
C GLY A 206 -20.56 8.60 -6.50
N PRO A 207 -20.35 9.24 -5.34
CA PRO A 207 -19.55 8.70 -4.23
C PRO A 207 -20.25 7.57 -3.45
N GLY A 208 -21.52 7.28 -3.74
CA GLY A 208 -22.30 6.25 -3.06
C GLY A 208 -22.95 6.71 -1.75
N THR A 209 -23.34 5.75 -0.93
CA THR A 209 -24.08 5.95 0.33
C THR A 209 -23.13 6.30 1.49
N PRO A 210 -23.51 7.17 2.44
CA PRO A 210 -22.70 7.42 3.64
C PRO A 210 -22.38 6.15 4.41
N ILE A 211 -21.14 6.04 4.90
CA ILE A 211 -20.74 5.00 5.85
C ILE A 211 -19.74 5.58 6.86
N HIS A 212 -19.74 5.00 8.07
CA HIS A 212 -18.64 5.14 9.00
C HIS A 212 -17.66 3.97 8.79
N VAL A 213 -16.43 4.27 8.40
CA VAL A 213 -15.37 3.26 8.25
C VAL A 213 -14.74 3.00 9.61
N THR A 214 -14.60 1.73 9.99
CA THR A 214 -13.88 1.38 11.22
C THR A 214 -12.37 1.47 11.00
N GLU A 215 -11.64 1.80 12.06
CA GLU A 215 -10.18 1.78 12.07
C GLU A 215 -9.65 0.40 11.66
N GLY A 216 -8.58 0.38 10.88
CA GLY A 216 -7.99 -0.85 10.37
C GLY A 216 -7.04 -0.61 9.19
N SER A 217 -6.49 -1.69 8.68
CA SER A 217 -5.59 -1.71 7.53
C SER A 217 -5.85 -2.94 6.64
N TRP A 218 -5.32 -2.95 5.43
CA TRP A 218 -5.31 -4.16 4.59
C TRP A 218 -4.21 -5.19 4.97
N GLY A 219 -3.57 -4.98 6.13
CA GLY A 219 -2.48 -5.76 6.70
C GLY A 219 -2.89 -7.16 7.17
N ARG A 220 -1.99 -7.84 7.90
CA ARG A 220 -2.36 -9.06 8.63
C ARG A 220 -3.42 -8.70 9.67
N ASP A 221 -4.42 -9.57 9.84
CA ASP A 221 -5.53 -9.44 10.80
C ASP A 221 -6.41 -8.18 10.67
N GLY A 222 -6.16 -7.32 9.68
CA GLY A 222 -6.95 -6.11 9.44
C GLY A 222 -6.63 -4.94 10.36
N ASP A 223 -5.63 -5.06 11.22
CA ASP A 223 -5.28 -4.06 12.23
C ASP A 223 -3.91 -3.42 11.95
N PHE A 224 -3.31 -2.78 12.96
CA PHE A 224 -1.99 -2.16 12.86
C PHE A 224 -0.86 -3.02 13.42
N GLY A 225 -1.10 -4.28 13.78
CA GLY A 225 -0.11 -5.15 14.42
C GLY A 225 1.18 -5.34 13.59
N MET A 226 1.11 -5.15 12.27
CA MET A 226 2.28 -5.15 11.39
C MET A 226 3.23 -3.95 11.59
N TRP A 227 2.73 -2.84 12.13
CA TRP A 227 3.49 -1.60 12.33
C TRP A 227 3.52 -1.13 13.80
N MET A 228 2.63 -1.67 14.63
CA MET A 228 2.48 -1.35 16.06
C MET A 228 2.50 -2.63 16.87
N ASN A 229 3.70 -3.07 17.24
CA ASN A 229 3.96 -4.23 18.08
C ASN A 229 5.24 -4.01 18.90
N ASP A 230 5.52 -4.92 19.84
CA ASP A 230 6.66 -4.80 20.75
C ASP A 230 8.01 -4.68 20.02
N GLN A 231 8.20 -5.40 18.91
CA GLN A 231 9.45 -5.43 18.13
C GLN A 231 9.79 -4.06 17.53
N VAL A 232 8.78 -3.30 17.10
CA VAL A 232 8.97 -2.01 16.39
C VAL A 232 8.54 -0.80 17.22
N SER A 233 8.01 -1.01 18.42
CA SER A 233 7.51 0.03 19.32
C SER A 233 8.54 1.13 19.61
N TRP A 234 9.83 0.78 19.64
CA TRP A 234 10.94 1.72 19.87
C TRP A 234 11.09 2.80 18.79
N THR A 235 10.55 2.58 17.59
CA THR A 235 10.64 3.53 16.48
C THR A 235 9.74 4.75 16.70
N TRP A 236 8.54 4.55 17.25
CA TRP A 236 7.51 5.58 17.34
C TRP A 236 7.89 6.79 18.21
N PRO A 237 8.48 6.63 19.41
CA PRO A 237 8.95 7.77 20.20
C PRO A 237 9.95 8.66 19.46
N ILE A 238 10.78 8.08 18.60
CA ILE A 238 11.77 8.83 17.80
C ILE A 238 11.07 9.63 16.70
N VAL A 239 10.11 9.00 16.00
CA VAL A 239 9.30 9.68 14.97
C VAL A 239 8.58 10.87 15.60
N TRP A 240 7.86 10.64 16.70
CA TRP A 240 7.11 11.70 17.38
C TRP A 240 8.00 12.83 17.87
N GLU A 241 9.16 12.54 18.49
CA GLU A 241 10.11 13.57 18.94
C GLU A 241 10.53 14.48 17.78
N LEU A 242 10.94 13.89 16.65
CA LEU A 242 11.49 14.64 15.52
C LEU A 242 10.39 15.38 14.75
N GLU A 243 9.20 14.79 14.64
CA GLU A 243 8.05 15.41 14.00
C GLU A 243 7.59 16.67 14.75
N HIS A 244 7.44 16.60 16.08
CA HIS A 244 7.09 17.76 16.89
C HIS A 244 8.15 18.85 16.78
N ARG A 245 9.43 18.50 16.93
CA ARG A 245 10.53 19.48 16.86
C ARG A 245 10.66 20.13 15.50
N PHE A 246 10.38 19.41 14.41
CA PHE A 246 10.38 19.98 13.07
C PHE A 246 9.29 21.04 12.93
N TRP A 247 8.04 20.69 13.28
CA TRP A 247 6.89 21.59 13.16
C TRP A 247 6.95 22.78 14.12
N ASP A 248 7.56 22.63 15.30
CA ASP A 248 7.80 23.75 16.23
C ASP A 248 8.73 24.82 15.63
N LEU A 249 9.71 24.40 14.82
CA LEU A 249 10.71 25.31 14.23
C LEU A 249 10.34 25.81 12.83
N ALA A 250 9.49 25.07 12.11
CA ALA A 250 9.18 25.34 10.71
C ALA A 250 8.63 26.76 10.45
N PRO A 251 7.70 27.33 11.25
CA PRO A 251 7.17 28.68 11.00
C PRO A 251 8.25 29.76 10.97
N ASP A 252 9.10 29.81 12.00
CA ASP A 252 10.18 30.81 12.10
C ASP A 252 11.27 30.55 11.06
N ALA A 253 11.55 29.28 10.76
CA ALA A 253 12.56 28.90 9.79
C ALA A 253 12.16 29.27 8.36
N LEU A 254 10.88 29.13 8.01
CA LEU A 254 10.36 29.49 6.68
C LEU A 254 10.35 30.99 6.44
N ALA A 255 10.35 31.82 7.49
CA ALA A 255 10.51 33.27 7.38
C ALA A 255 11.93 33.70 6.98
N ARG A 256 12.88 32.76 6.86
CA ARG A 256 14.30 33.02 6.56
C ARG A 256 14.79 32.22 5.36
N ASP A 257 15.04 32.92 4.26
CA ASP A 257 15.52 32.32 3.01
C ASP A 257 16.90 31.64 3.14
N ASP A 258 17.77 32.11 4.05
CA ASP A 258 19.09 31.52 4.25
C ASP A 258 19.05 30.14 4.94
N LEU A 259 17.93 29.82 5.61
CA LEU A 259 17.69 28.51 6.22
C LEU A 259 17.03 27.52 5.26
N ALA A 260 16.69 27.98 4.06
CA ALA A 260 15.97 27.22 3.06
C ALA A 260 16.50 25.79 2.84
N PRO A 261 17.81 25.58 2.60
CA PRO A 261 18.33 24.24 2.35
C PRO A 261 18.17 23.30 3.56
N ILE A 262 18.29 23.83 4.78
CA ILE A 262 18.20 23.06 6.02
C ILE A 262 16.77 22.58 6.25
N VAL A 263 15.79 23.48 6.11
CA VAL A 263 14.36 23.17 6.28
C VAL A 263 13.93 22.10 5.28
N ASP A 264 14.27 22.28 4.00
CA ASP A 264 13.85 21.37 2.94
C ASP A 264 14.46 19.97 3.14
N GLN A 265 15.75 19.89 3.49
CA GLN A 265 16.38 18.59 3.72
C GLN A 265 15.88 17.94 5.02
N ALA A 266 15.65 18.71 6.10
CA ALA A 266 15.10 18.17 7.33
C ALA A 266 13.72 17.54 7.09
N ALA A 267 12.87 18.19 6.29
CA ALA A 267 11.58 17.67 5.90
C ALA A 267 11.69 16.36 5.09
N ARG A 268 12.68 16.25 4.19
CA ARG A 268 12.94 15.01 3.44
C ARG A 268 13.36 13.86 4.35
N GLU A 269 14.32 14.12 5.26
CA GLU A 269 14.76 13.09 6.21
C GLU A 269 13.63 12.66 7.14
N LEU A 270 12.76 13.60 7.56
CA LEU A 270 11.56 13.29 8.33
C LEU A 270 10.59 12.39 7.55
N LEU A 271 10.29 12.71 6.28
CA LEU A 271 9.41 11.87 5.45
C LEU A 271 10.01 10.48 5.20
N LEU A 272 11.32 10.41 4.96
CA LEU A 272 12.03 9.13 4.78
C LEU A 272 12.02 8.31 6.07
N LEU A 273 12.19 8.94 7.24
CA LEU A 273 12.06 8.32 8.55
C LEU A 273 10.65 7.75 8.77
N GLN A 274 9.61 8.44 8.30
CA GLN A 274 8.20 8.10 8.47
C GLN A 274 7.69 7.02 7.51
N ALA A 275 8.53 6.48 6.62
CA ALA A 275 8.11 5.41 5.71
C ALA A 275 7.70 4.15 6.50
N SER A 276 6.47 3.67 6.25
CA SER A 276 5.92 2.49 6.92
C SER A 276 6.67 1.19 6.61
N ASP A 277 7.49 1.19 5.55
CA ASP A 277 8.35 0.07 5.16
C ASP A 277 9.30 -0.36 6.28
N TRP A 278 9.81 0.57 7.09
CA TRP A 278 10.79 0.23 8.14
C TRP A 278 10.20 -0.72 9.19
N PRO A 279 9.13 -0.34 9.92
CA PRO A 279 8.50 -1.26 10.86
C PRO A 279 7.93 -2.52 10.19
N PHE A 280 7.45 -2.42 8.95
CA PHE A 280 6.96 -3.59 8.21
C PHE A 280 8.05 -4.63 7.92
N ILE A 281 9.21 -4.21 7.40
CA ILE A 281 10.34 -5.10 7.08
C ILE A 281 10.93 -5.73 8.35
N MET A 282 10.99 -4.97 9.46
CA MET A 282 11.41 -5.51 10.75
C MET A 282 10.44 -6.60 11.22
N THR A 283 9.14 -6.32 11.20
CA THR A 283 8.09 -7.24 11.68
C THR A 283 7.99 -8.51 10.82
N THR A 284 8.24 -8.42 9.52
CA THR A 284 8.26 -9.59 8.61
C THR A 284 9.53 -10.42 8.70
N GLY A 285 10.59 -9.92 9.35
CA GLY A 285 11.87 -10.63 9.51
C GLY A 285 12.66 -10.82 8.21
N ALA A 286 12.30 -10.14 7.12
CA ALA A 286 12.92 -10.36 5.80
C ALA A 286 14.38 -9.90 5.75
N VAL A 287 14.63 -8.64 6.12
CA VAL A 287 15.96 -8.02 6.20
C VAL A 287 15.98 -6.98 7.33
N GLU A 288 15.64 -7.41 8.55
CA GLU A 288 15.47 -6.56 9.73
C GLU A 288 16.65 -5.58 9.95
N ASP A 289 17.86 -6.12 9.90
CA ASP A 289 19.13 -5.39 9.97
C ASP A 289 19.22 -4.19 9.00
N TYR A 290 18.72 -4.36 7.77
CA TYR A 290 18.72 -3.31 6.77
C TYR A 290 17.73 -2.21 7.14
N ALA A 291 16.49 -2.59 7.50
CA ALA A 291 15.46 -1.64 7.88
C ALA A 291 15.86 -0.85 9.13
N ALA A 292 16.42 -1.51 10.14
CA ALA A 292 16.87 -0.86 11.37
C ALA A 292 18.00 0.15 11.09
N ARG A 293 18.95 -0.19 10.20
CA ARG A 293 20.01 0.74 9.77
C ARG A 293 19.45 1.93 9.00
N ARG A 294 18.50 1.72 8.08
CA ARG A 294 17.87 2.80 7.30
C ARG A 294 17.09 3.76 8.20
N PHE A 295 16.24 3.24 9.07
CA PHE A 295 15.49 4.03 10.04
C PHE A 295 16.41 4.88 10.92
N ASN A 296 17.41 4.26 11.55
CA ASN A 296 18.35 4.98 12.41
C ASN A 296 19.20 6.01 11.66
N GLY A 297 19.55 5.74 10.40
CA GLY A 297 20.24 6.70 9.52
C GLY A 297 19.41 7.97 9.32
N HIS A 298 18.17 7.83 8.82
CA HIS A 298 17.28 8.99 8.63
C HIS A 298 16.95 9.70 9.95
N ALA A 299 16.79 8.96 11.06
CA ALA A 299 16.59 9.55 12.38
C ALA A 299 17.80 10.37 12.87
N HIS A 300 19.02 9.90 12.60
CA HIS A 300 20.24 10.63 12.93
C HIS A 300 20.34 11.92 12.12
N ASP A 301 20.21 11.80 10.80
CA ASP A 301 20.39 12.92 9.87
C ASP A 301 19.30 13.99 10.07
N CYS A 302 18.05 13.57 10.27
CA CYS A 302 16.94 14.47 10.65
C CYS A 302 17.22 15.21 11.97
N ARG A 303 17.69 14.48 13.00
CA ARG A 303 18.00 15.08 14.32
C ARG A 303 19.13 16.10 14.23
N GLU A 304 20.18 15.82 13.46
CA GLU A 304 21.29 16.75 13.23
C GLU A 304 20.82 18.00 12.49
N LEU A 305 20.02 17.86 11.42
CA LEU A 305 19.47 18.99 10.68
C LEU A 305 18.55 19.86 11.54
N ILE A 306 17.62 19.26 12.29
CA ILE A 306 16.74 19.98 13.23
C ILE A 306 17.56 20.70 14.33
N GLY A 307 18.63 20.05 14.83
CA GLY A 307 19.55 20.64 15.79
C GLY A 307 20.26 21.88 15.23
N LEU A 308 20.79 21.78 14.01
CA LEU A 308 21.43 22.90 13.31
C LEU A 308 20.42 24.00 12.94
N LEU A 309 19.20 23.64 12.55
CA LEU A 309 18.12 24.58 12.27
C LEU A 309 17.78 25.43 13.50
N SER A 310 17.62 24.79 14.66
CA SER A 310 17.38 25.47 15.94
C SER A 310 18.49 26.45 16.29
N ARG A 311 19.76 26.09 16.05
CA ARG A 311 20.91 26.98 16.27
C ARG A 311 20.95 28.13 15.26
N ALA A 312 20.65 27.84 14.00
CA ALA A 312 20.65 28.81 12.92
C ALA A 312 19.60 29.90 13.12
N LEU A 313 18.44 29.54 13.69
CA LEU A 313 17.42 30.50 14.14
C LEU A 313 17.93 31.47 15.21
N ARG A 314 18.87 31.05 16.06
CA ARG A 314 19.57 31.91 17.03
C ARG A 314 20.78 32.65 16.45
N GLY A 315 21.02 32.54 15.14
CA GLY A 315 22.13 33.19 14.45
C GLY A 315 23.43 32.39 14.42
N GLU A 316 23.41 31.09 14.78
CA GLU A 316 24.61 30.26 14.84
C GLU A 316 24.62 29.13 13.81
N GLY A 317 25.75 28.89 13.14
CA GLY A 317 25.98 27.63 12.43
C GLY A 317 25.19 27.44 11.13
N VAL A 318 24.68 28.52 10.52
CA VAL A 318 23.97 28.50 9.23
C VAL A 318 24.78 27.78 8.16
N GLU A 319 26.04 28.18 7.95
CA GLU A 319 26.93 27.57 6.94
C GLU A 319 27.11 26.06 7.13
N ARG A 320 27.26 25.62 8.38
CA ARG A 320 27.38 24.20 8.72
C ARG A 320 26.09 23.45 8.42
N GLY A 321 24.93 24.02 8.78
CA GLY A 321 23.63 23.46 8.47
C GLY A 321 23.40 23.32 6.98
N VAL A 322 23.67 24.37 6.21
CA VAL A 322 23.55 24.35 4.75
C VAL A 322 24.50 23.34 4.13
N SER A 323 25.75 23.26 4.59
CA SER A 323 26.71 22.28 4.10
C SER A 323 26.26 20.85 4.35
N LEU A 324 25.70 20.54 5.52
CA LEU A 324 25.16 19.21 5.81
C LEU A 324 23.93 18.91 4.94
N ALA A 325 23.03 19.87 4.79
CA ALA A 325 21.84 19.71 3.94
C ALA A 325 22.21 19.38 2.49
N LEU A 326 23.18 20.09 1.91
CA LEU A 326 23.68 19.83 0.56
C LEU A 326 24.45 18.51 0.45
N ASP A 327 25.06 18.03 1.54
CA ASP A 327 25.70 16.73 1.61
C ASP A 327 24.68 15.59 1.52
N LEU A 328 23.69 15.65 2.40
CA LEU A 328 22.59 14.68 2.48
C LEU A 328 21.73 14.68 1.22
N GLN A 329 21.51 15.86 0.61
CA GLN A 329 20.77 15.96 -0.64
C GLN A 329 21.40 15.10 -1.77
N ARG A 330 22.71 14.83 -1.77
CA ARG A 330 23.30 13.94 -2.79
C ARG A 330 22.87 12.48 -2.65
N ARG A 331 22.42 12.08 -1.44
CA ARG A 331 21.91 10.75 -1.13
C ARG A 331 20.37 10.72 -1.19
N ASP A 332 19.72 11.74 -0.64
CA ASP A 332 18.28 11.80 -0.36
C ASP A 332 17.63 13.04 -1.02
N ASP A 333 17.66 13.09 -2.36
CA ASP A 333 17.16 14.21 -3.19
C ASP A 333 15.67 14.08 -3.61
N VAL A 334 14.88 13.32 -2.86
CA VAL A 334 13.44 13.16 -3.16
C VAL A 334 12.67 14.46 -2.84
N PHE A 335 11.54 14.70 -3.51
CA PHE A 335 10.72 15.90 -3.28
C PHE A 335 11.53 17.22 -3.39
N ARG A 336 12.12 17.46 -4.58
CA ARG A 336 12.91 18.68 -4.82
C ARG A 336 12.13 19.97 -4.51
N GLU A 337 10.82 19.95 -4.75
CA GLU A 337 9.89 21.06 -4.49
C GLU A 337 9.05 20.81 -3.22
N ILE A 338 9.69 20.46 -2.09
CA ILE A 338 8.98 20.15 -0.84
C ILE A 338 8.42 21.39 -0.13
N ARG A 339 9.08 22.55 -0.27
CA ARG A 339 8.76 23.79 0.47
C ARG A 339 7.30 24.24 0.37
N PRO A 340 6.67 24.33 -0.82
CA PRO A 340 5.27 24.74 -0.92
C PRO A 340 4.32 23.84 -0.12
N SER A 341 4.63 22.54 -0.02
CA SER A 341 3.84 21.59 0.78
C SER A 341 3.96 21.86 2.29
N ILE A 342 5.16 22.25 2.77
CA ILE A 342 5.38 22.61 4.18
C ILE A 342 4.58 23.87 4.53
N VAL A 343 4.64 24.89 3.67
CA VAL A 343 3.86 26.13 3.85
C VAL A 343 2.36 25.84 3.88
N ARG A 344 1.85 25.07 2.91
CA ARG A 344 0.43 24.70 2.86
C ARG A 344 -0.01 23.93 4.10
N ALA A 345 0.84 23.06 4.64
CA ALA A 345 0.54 22.31 5.86
C ALA A 345 0.40 23.22 7.10
N LEU A 346 1.19 24.29 7.20
CA LEU A 346 1.09 25.28 8.28
C LEU A 346 -0.12 26.22 8.15
N GLU A 347 -0.57 26.48 6.93
CA GLU A 347 -1.74 27.31 6.65
C GLU A 347 -3.07 26.55 6.80
N ALA A 348 -3.03 25.21 6.85
CA ALA A 348 -4.21 24.39 7.06
C ALA A 348 -4.81 24.67 8.45
N PRO A 349 -6.13 24.87 8.58
CA PRO A 349 -6.74 25.04 9.88
C PRO A 349 -6.45 23.82 10.76
N PRO A 350 -6.19 24.00 12.08
CA PRO A 350 -6.01 22.87 12.97
C PRO A 350 -7.26 21.99 12.91
N SER A 351 -7.05 20.71 12.62
CA SER A 351 -8.09 19.68 12.46
C SER A 351 -8.81 19.36 13.75
#